data_AF-A0A6S6XUY2-F1
#
_entry.id   AF-A0A6S6XUY2-F1
#
_cell.length_a   1.000
_cell.length_b   1.000
_cell.length_c   1.000
_cell.angle_alpha   90.00
_cell.angle_beta   90.00
_cell.angle_gamma   90.00
#
_symmetry.space_group_name_H-M   'P 1'
#
loop_
_entity.id
_entity.type
_entity.pdbx_description
1 polymer ?
#
loop_
_entity_poly.entity_id
_entity_poly.type
_entity_poly.pdbx_seq_one_letter_code
_entity_poly.pdbx_strand_id
1 'polypeptide(L)' 'MERLQVNVRLTPELISAIDQKRIALQPSLGRIPSRSEVIREILESTLIQSGQGAQCGDSTNL' A
#
# COMPACT_ATOMS: atom_id res chain seq x y z
N MET A 1 11.16 6.26 -13.35
CA MET A 1 9.89 5.73 -12.82
C MET A 1 8.78 6.66 -13.24
N GLU A 2 7.78 6.13 -13.93
CA GLU A 2 6.59 6.88 -14.33
C GLU A 2 5.73 7.18 -13.10
N ARG A 3 5.26 8.43 -12.95
CA ARG A 3 4.34 8.83 -11.88
C ARG A 3 2.93 8.90 -12.47
N LEU A 4 2.12 7.88 -12.20
CA LEU A 4 0.71 7.85 -12.60
C LEU A 4 -0.16 8.43 -11.48
N GLN A 5 -1.10 9.31 -11.83
CA GLN A 5 -2.14 9.76 -10.90
C GLN A 5 -3.35 8.82 -10.98
N VAL A 6 -3.86 8.41 -9.83
CA VAL A 6 -5.07 7.59 -9.73
C VAL A 6 -6.12 8.36 -8.96
N ASN A 7 -7.31 8.50 -9.56
CA ASN A 7 -8.47 9.11 -8.92
C ASN A 7 -9.43 8.01 -8.48
N VAL A 8 -9.83 8.02 -7.20
CA VAL A 8 -10.72 7.00 -6.62
C VAL A 8 -11.89 7.65 -5.90
N ARG A 9 -13.05 6.98 -5.93
CA ARG A 9 -14.20 7.34 -5.12
C ARG A 9 -14.16 6.53 -3.83
N LEU A 10 -14.22 7.20 -2.69
CA LEU A 10 -14.16 6.57 -1.36
C LEU A 10 -15.39 6.96 -0.56
N THR A 11 -15.87 6.05 0.27
CA THR A 11 -16.91 6.38 1.23
C THR A 11 -16.35 7.25 2.37
N PRO A 12 -17.18 8.04 3.06
CA PRO A 12 -16.73 8.85 4.20
C PRO A 12 -16.02 8.03 5.28
N GLU A 13 -16.51 6.82 5.56
CA GLU A 13 -15.95 5.92 6.57
C GLU A 13 -14.52 5.49 6.20
N LEU A 14 -14.29 5.23 4.91
CA LEU A 14 -12.97 4.86 4.42
C LEU A 14 -11.99 6.03 4.48
N ILE A 15 -12.44 7.26 4.22
CA ILE A 15 -11.63 8.46 4.40
C ILE A 15 -11.23 8.61 5.87
N SER A 16 -12.17 8.43 6.80
CA SER A 16 -11.88 8.46 8.23
C SER A 16 -10.88 7.38 8.66
N ALA A 17 -11.01 6.16 8.15
CA ALA A 17 -10.08 5.07 8.43
C ALA A 17 -8.66 5.38 7.91
N ILE A 18 -8.54 5.97 6.71
CA ILE A 18 -7.26 6.42 6.17
C ILE A 18 -6.65 7.50 7.07
N ASP A 19 -7.44 8.47 7.52
CA ASP A 19 -6.95 9.54 8.39
C ASP A 19 -6.51 9.04 9.76
N GLN A 20 -7.23 8.07 10.35
CA GLN A 20 -6.79 7.40 11.58
C GLN A 20 -5.46 6.68 11.40
N LYS A 21 -5.29 5.94 10.29
CA LYS A 21 -4.04 5.24 10.00
C LYS A 21 -2.88 6.22 9.78
N ARG A 22 -3.12 7.38 9.15
CA ARG A 22 -2.11 8.45 9.03
C ARG A 22 -1.60 8.92 10.39
N ILE A 23 -2.51 9.16 11.34
CA ILE A 23 -2.14 9.57 12.70
C ILE A 23 -1.38 8.44 13.40
N ALA A 24 -1.84 7.19 13.27
CA ALA A 24 -1.17 6.03 13.87
C ALA A 24 0.26 5.79 13.34
N LEU A 25 0.56 6.22 12.12
CA LEU A 25 1.90 6.13 11.51
C LEU A 25 2.81 7.31 11.86
N GLN A 26 2.30 8.36 12.51
CA GLN A 26 3.12 9.49 12.92
C GLN A 26 4.30 9.11 13.84
N PRO A 27 4.11 8.26 14.88
CA PRO A 27 5.20 7.90 15.79
C PRO A 27 6.33 7.13 15.11
N SER A 28 6.01 6.32 14.09
CA SER A 28 7.01 5.50 13.38
C SER A 28 7.77 6.29 12.32
N LEU A 29 7.10 7.23 11.65
CA LEU A 29 7.69 8.02 10.55
C LEU A 29 8.26 9.36 11.01
N GLY A 30 7.99 9.81 12.24
CA GLY A 30 8.33 11.14 12.73
C GLY A 30 7.56 12.28 12.05
N ARG A 31 6.62 11.95 11.16
CA ARG A 31 5.72 12.88 10.47
C ARG A 31 4.39 12.21 10.17
N ILE A 32 3.33 13.01 10.00
CA ILE A 32 2.05 12.50 9.51
C ILE A 32 2.16 12.30 7.99
N PRO A 33 2.05 11.06 7.47
CA PRO A 33 2.07 10.81 6.03
C PRO A 33 0.83 11.41 5.35
N SER A 34 0.91 11.65 4.05
CA SER A 34 -0.23 12.02 3.22
C SER A 34 -1.19 10.84 3.02
N ARG A 35 -2.44 11.11 2.62
CA ARG A 35 -3.41 10.05 2.27
C ARG A 35 -2.89 9.17 1.14
N SER A 36 -2.25 9.77 0.13
CA SER A 36 -1.67 9.08 -1.01
C SER A 36 -0.56 8.10 -0.59
N GLU A 37 0.28 8.49 0.37
CA GLU A 37 1.34 7.63 0.90
C GLU A 37 0.76 6.42 1.64
N VAL A 38 -0.26 6.64 2.46
CA VAL A 38 -0.95 5.54 3.18
C VAL A 38 -1.67 4.60 2.20
N ILE A 39 -2.36 5.15 1.20
CA ILE A 39 -3.00 4.34 0.15
C ILE A 39 -1.95 3.51 -0.59
N ARG A 40 -0.81 4.12 -0.96
CA ARG A 40 0.29 3.41 -1.63
C ARG A 40 0.82 2.26 -0.78
N GLU A 41 1.12 2.50 0.50
CA GLU A 41 1.60 1.46 1.43
C GLU A 41 0.61 0.29 1.57
N ILE A 42 -0.69 0.58 1.66
CA ILE A 42 -1.74 -0.45 1.74
C ILE A 42 -1.80 -1.25 0.43
N LEU A 43 -1.76 -0.58 -0.72
CA LEU A 43 -1.76 -1.25 -2.03
C LEU A 43 -0.52 -2.11 -2.21
N GLU A 44 0.67 -1.61 -1.84
CA GLU A 44 1.93 -2.37 -1.89
C GLU A 44 1.85 -3.61 -0.99
N SER A 45 1.43 -3.47 0.27
CA SER A 45 1.31 -4.61 1.18
C SER A 45 0.26 -5.61 0.73
N THR A 46 -0.86 -5.18 0.16
CA THR A 46 -1.94 -6.09 -0.27
C THR A 46 -1.62 -6.81 -1.60
N LEU A 47 -1.11 -6.08 -2.59
CA LEU A 47 -0.94 -6.58 -3.96
C LEU A 47 0.44 -7.22 -4.20
N ILE A 48 1.49 -6.78 -3.51
CA ILE A 48 2.84 -7.34 -3.69
C ILE A 48 3.01 -8.60 -2.85
N GLN A 49 2.44 -8.65 -1.63
CA GLN A 49 2.48 -9.88 -0.82
C GLN A 49 1.65 -11.01 -1.42
N SER A 50 0.61 -10.71 -2.22
CA SER A 50 -0.15 -11.71 -2.98
C SER A 50 0.56 -12.19 -4.25
N GLY A 51 1.57 -11.47 -4.74
CA GLY A 51 2.38 -11.85 -5.90
C GLY A 51 3.64 -12.66 -5.58
N GLN A 52 4.08 -12.71 -4.32
CA GLN A 52 5.31 -13.39 -3.89
C GLN A 52 5.13 -14.91 -3.64
N GLY A 53 3.96 -15.48 -3.93
CA GLY A 53 3.71 -16.93 -3.84
C GLY A 53 3.94 -17.72 -5.14
N ALA A 54 4.36 -17.10 -6.24
CA ALA A 54 4.40 -17.74 -7.57
C ALA A 54 5.81 -17.82 -8.21
N GLN A 55 6.89 -17.85 -7.42
CA GLN A 55 8.25 -18.10 -7.91
C GLN A 55 8.98 -19.13 -7.04
N CYS A 56 8.53 -20.38 -7.09
CA CYS A 56 9.31 -21.58 -6.77
C CYS A 56 8.92 -22.66 -7.79
N GLY A 57 9.22 -22.40 -9.06
CA GLY A 57 9.22 -23.39 -10.12
C GLY A 57 10.67 -23.84 -10.33
N ASP A 58 10.98 -24.97 -9.71
CA ASP A 58 12.26 -25.65 -9.71
C ASP A 58 12.92 -25.67 -11.11
N SER A 59 14.11 -25.08 -11.21
CA SER A 59 15.01 -25.33 -12.34
C SER A 59 15.71 -26.66 -12.10
N THR A 60 15.00 -27.77 -12.28
CA THR A 60 15.65 -29.07 -12.47
C THR A 60 15.97 -29.22 -13.95
N ASN A 61 17.24 -28.95 -14.28
CA ASN A 61 17.86 -29.35 -15.54
C ASN A 61 17.67 -30.86 -15.76
N LEU A 62 17.23 -31.24 -16.95
CA LEU A 62 17.37 -32.57 -17.53
C LEU A 62 18.10 -32.43 -18.86
#